data_AF-A0A1E9BGS1-F1
#
_entry.id   AF-A0A1E9BGS1-F1
#
_cell.length_a   1.000
_cell.length_b   1.000
_cell.length_c   1.000
_cell.angle_alpha   90.00
_cell.angle_beta   90.00
_cell.angle_gamma   90.00
#
_symmetry.space_group_name_H-M   'P 1'
#
loop_
_entity.id
_entity.type
_entity.pdbx_description
1 polymer ?
#
loop_
_entity_poly.entity_id
_entity_poly.type
_entity_poly.pdbx_seq_one_letter_code
_entity_poly.pdbx_strand_id
1 'polypeptide(L)'
;MAGGFFCLLASGLWISRLLKNNLLEDVFNTENESFMQETHLMENEYSINLPTKFWYGRKEWKGWINVVNPFRASMILGTPGSGKSYAVVNNYIKQAIEKSYALYIYDFKFDDLSVIAYNHLIKYRHRYKIPPKFYVINFDNPRKSHRCNPLAPELMTDISDAYESSYTIMLNLNKSWV
;
A
#
# COMPACT_ATOMS: atom_id res chain seq x y z
N MET A 1 -19.83 -13.86 -68.11
CA MET A 1 -18.87 -14.64 -67.29
C MET A 1 -17.75 -13.80 -66.67
N ALA A 2 -17.18 -12.81 -67.37
CA ALA A 2 -16.07 -12.00 -66.83
C ALA A 2 -16.40 -11.20 -65.55
N GLY A 3 -17.58 -10.57 -65.47
CA GLY A 3 -17.95 -9.73 -64.31
C GLY A 3 -18.04 -10.49 -62.98
N GLY A 4 -18.54 -11.73 -62.98
CA GLY A 4 -18.61 -12.56 -61.77
C GLY A 4 -17.24 -12.97 -61.24
N PHE A 5 -16.28 -13.19 -62.14
CA PHE A 5 -14.89 -13.49 -61.78
C PHE A 5 -14.20 -12.28 -61.12
N PHE A 6 -14.42 -11.07 -61.64
CA PHE A 6 -13.91 -9.84 -61.02
C PHE A 6 -14.54 -9.57 -59.66
N CYS A 7 -15.83 -9.84 -59.47
CA CYS A 7 -16.48 -9.72 -58.16
C CYS A 7 -15.92 -10.71 -57.13
N LEU A 8 -15.58 -11.95 -57.54
CA LEU A 8 -14.94 -12.95 -56.68
C LEU A 8 -13.51 -12.59 -56.30
N LEU A 9 -12.74 -12.03 -57.23
CA LEU A 9 -11.40 -11.53 -56.94
C LEU A 9 -11.44 -10.31 -56.01
N ALA A 10 -12.38 -9.39 -56.23
CA ALA A 10 -12.59 -8.26 -55.36
C ALA A 10 -12.98 -8.74 -53.95
N SER A 11 -13.98 -9.61 -53.81
CA SER A 11 -14.41 -10.13 -52.50
C SER A 11 -13.28 -10.87 -51.78
N GLY A 12 -12.48 -11.67 -52.50
CA GLY A 12 -11.29 -12.32 -51.95
C GLY A 12 -10.25 -11.34 -51.41
N LEU A 13 -10.01 -10.22 -52.11
CA LEU A 13 -9.12 -9.15 -51.64
C LEU A 13 -9.69 -8.43 -50.41
N TRP A 14 -10.99 -8.13 -50.38
CA TRP A 14 -11.65 -7.49 -49.23
C TRP A 14 -11.67 -8.41 -48.00
N ILE A 15 -12.01 -9.69 -48.17
CA ILE A 15 -11.96 -10.70 -47.10
C ILE A 15 -10.52 -10.92 -46.63
N SER A 16 -9.55 -11.00 -47.54
CA SER A 16 -8.15 -11.13 -47.15
C SER A 16 -7.66 -9.90 -46.39
N ARG A 17 -8.11 -8.67 -46.72
CA ARG A 17 -7.79 -7.47 -45.94
C ARG A 17 -8.45 -7.50 -44.56
N LEU A 18 -9.67 -8.00 -44.47
CA LEU A 18 -10.41 -8.11 -43.20
C LEU A 18 -9.83 -9.21 -42.29
N LEU A 19 -9.29 -10.29 -42.88
CA LEU A 19 -8.62 -11.39 -42.17
C LEU A 19 -7.14 -11.13 -41.86
N LYS A 20 -6.42 -10.37 -42.73
CA LYS A 20 -4.99 -10.07 -42.55
C LYS A 20 -4.71 -8.74 -41.86
N ASN A 21 -5.66 -7.80 -41.84
CA ASN A 21 -5.55 -6.70 -40.90
C ASN A 21 -5.77 -7.29 -39.52
N ASN A 22 -4.67 -7.48 -38.80
CA ASN A 22 -4.66 -7.71 -37.37
C ASN A 22 -5.37 -6.53 -36.69
N LEU A 23 -6.70 -6.61 -36.58
CA LEU A 23 -7.49 -5.90 -35.58
C LEU A 23 -7.07 -6.29 -34.13
N LEU A 24 -6.09 -7.19 -34.01
CA LEU A 24 -5.50 -7.73 -32.79
C LEU A 24 -4.13 -7.12 -32.42
N GLU A 25 -3.54 -6.25 -33.26
CA GLU A 25 -2.28 -5.58 -32.95
C GLU A 25 -2.51 -4.19 -32.33
N ASP A 26 -3.49 -4.08 -31.42
CA ASP A 26 -3.35 -3.04 -30.42
C ASP A 26 -2.15 -3.44 -29.54
N VAL A 27 -1.05 -2.71 -29.69
CA VAL A 27 0.15 -2.88 -28.87
C VAL A 27 -0.21 -2.68 -27.39
N PHE A 28 -1.25 -1.89 -27.12
CA PHE A 28 -1.82 -1.63 -25.80
C PHE A 28 -3.04 -2.52 -25.51
N ASN A 29 -2.95 -3.81 -25.82
CA ASN A 29 -3.97 -4.78 -25.40
C ASN A 29 -3.61 -5.39 -24.03
N THR A 30 -4.62 -5.87 -23.29
CA THR A 30 -4.44 -6.46 -21.94
C THR A 30 -3.43 -7.61 -21.92
N GLU A 31 -3.26 -8.34 -23.02
CA GLU A 31 -2.27 -9.42 -23.11
C GLU A 31 -0.84 -8.88 -23.17
N ASN A 32 -0.60 -7.88 -24.01
CA ASN A 32 0.72 -7.27 -24.22
C ASN A 32 1.15 -6.42 -23.03
N GLU A 33 0.21 -5.83 -22.30
CA GLU A 33 0.46 -5.11 -21.04
C GLU A 33 0.53 -6.04 -19.82
N SER A 34 0.20 -7.32 -19.98
CA SER A 34 0.27 -8.31 -18.92
C SER A 34 1.62 -9.03 -18.86
N PHE A 35 2.10 -9.26 -17.64
CA PHE A 35 3.31 -10.03 -17.38
C PHE A 35 3.11 -10.95 -16.18
N MET A 36 3.87 -12.04 -16.15
CA MET A 36 3.84 -12.98 -15.03
C MET A 36 4.35 -12.30 -13.77
N GLN A 37 3.51 -12.26 -12.73
CA GLN A 37 3.89 -11.76 -11.41
C GLN A 37 4.22 -12.92 -10.47
N GLU A 38 4.78 -12.59 -9.29
CA GLU A 38 5.12 -13.59 -8.28
C GLU A 38 3.87 -14.32 -7.77
N THR A 39 3.92 -15.65 -7.79
CA THR A 39 2.81 -16.53 -7.36
C THR A 39 3.09 -17.22 -6.04
N HIS A 40 4.34 -17.24 -5.59
CA HIS A 40 4.74 -17.85 -4.33
C HIS A 40 4.62 -16.87 -3.17
N LEU A 41 4.05 -17.35 -2.06
CA LEU A 41 4.03 -16.62 -0.81
C LEU A 41 5.40 -16.77 -0.12
N MET A 42 6.11 -15.65 0.09
CA MET A 42 7.43 -15.64 0.73
C MET A 42 7.34 -15.01 2.12
N GLU A 43 7.10 -15.84 3.13
CA GLU A 43 6.99 -15.40 4.52
C GLU A 43 8.33 -15.50 5.27
N ASN A 44 8.62 -14.49 6.09
CA ASN A 44 9.71 -14.53 7.06
C ASN A 44 9.28 -13.78 8.35
N GLU A 45 10.18 -13.63 9.32
CA GLU A 45 9.89 -12.95 10.60
C GLU A 45 9.41 -11.50 10.43
N TYR A 46 9.78 -10.84 9.32
CA TYR A 46 9.59 -9.41 9.09
C TYR A 46 8.67 -9.07 7.92
N SER A 47 8.39 -10.03 7.03
CA SER A 47 7.77 -9.75 5.74
C SER A 47 6.35 -9.20 5.87
N ILE A 48 5.90 -8.46 4.87
CA ILE A 48 4.48 -8.15 4.69
C ILE A 48 4.05 -8.66 3.32
N ASN A 49 3.00 -9.48 3.30
CA ASN A 49 2.60 -10.23 2.12
C ASN A 49 1.18 -9.81 1.71
N LEU A 50 1.04 -9.22 0.53
CA LEU A 50 -0.25 -8.71 0.04
C LEU A 50 -0.78 -9.63 -1.06
N PRO A 51 -2.00 -10.18 -0.93
CA PRO A 51 -2.59 -11.01 -1.98
C PRO A 51 -2.97 -10.14 -3.18
N THR A 52 -2.64 -10.62 -4.39
CA THR A 52 -3.00 -9.95 -5.65
C THR A 52 -3.70 -10.88 -6.61
N LYS A 53 -4.36 -10.28 -7.60
CA LYS A 53 -4.85 -10.94 -8.80
C LYS A 53 -4.25 -10.23 -10.00
N PHE A 54 -3.77 -10.98 -10.98
CA PHE A 54 -3.22 -10.43 -12.21
C PHE A 54 -3.66 -11.25 -13.40
N TRP A 55 -3.80 -10.59 -14.55
CA TRP A 55 -4.07 -11.25 -15.81
C TRP A 55 -2.74 -11.66 -16.45
N TYR A 56 -2.63 -12.86 -17.00
CA TYR A 56 -1.47 -13.29 -17.79
C TYR A 56 -1.83 -14.52 -18.64
N GLY A 57 -1.52 -14.49 -19.94
CA GLY A 57 -1.76 -15.61 -20.85
C GLY A 57 -3.25 -15.96 -20.97
N ARG A 58 -4.10 -14.95 -21.17
CA ARG A 58 -5.57 -15.09 -21.27
C ARG A 58 -6.26 -15.74 -20.07
N LYS A 59 -5.65 -15.63 -18.88
CA LYS A 59 -6.18 -16.19 -17.64
C LYS A 59 -5.91 -15.26 -16.45
N GLU A 60 -6.83 -15.26 -15.49
CA GLU A 60 -6.61 -14.64 -14.17
C GLU A 60 -5.78 -15.58 -13.28
N TRP A 61 -4.71 -15.03 -12.70
CA TRP A 61 -3.83 -15.68 -11.74
C TRP A 61 -3.96 -15.03 -10.37
N LYS A 62 -3.73 -15.84 -9.33
CA LYS A 62 -3.54 -15.34 -7.96
C LYS A 62 -2.04 -15.19 -7.73
N GLY A 63 -1.65 -14.07 -7.14
CA GLY A 63 -0.26 -13.73 -6.87
C GLY A 63 -0.06 -13.12 -5.50
N TRP A 64 1.19 -12.74 -5.23
CA TRP A 64 1.59 -12.10 -3.99
C TRP A 64 2.57 -10.95 -4.27
N ILE A 65 2.33 -9.81 -3.61
CA ILE A 65 3.37 -8.80 -3.42
C ILE A 65 4.04 -9.11 -2.09
N ASN A 66 5.28 -9.62 -2.16
CA ASN A 66 6.07 -9.99 -1.00
C ASN A 66 7.04 -8.85 -0.64
N VAL A 67 6.71 -8.06 0.39
CA VAL A 67 7.66 -7.10 0.97
C VAL A 67 8.51 -7.84 1.99
N VAL A 68 9.57 -8.49 1.51
CA VAL A 68 10.44 -9.36 2.32
C VAL A 68 11.23 -8.63 3.40
N ASN A 69 11.47 -7.33 3.22
CA ASN A 69 12.17 -6.48 4.19
C ASN A 69 11.53 -5.08 4.24
N PRO A 70 10.55 -4.84 5.13
CA PRO A 70 9.88 -3.55 5.24
C PRO A 70 10.74 -2.44 5.86
N PHE A 71 11.92 -2.76 6.42
CA PHE A 71 12.81 -1.76 7.03
C PHE A 71 13.50 -0.85 6.01
N ARG A 72 13.43 -1.18 4.71
CA ARG A 72 13.96 -0.36 3.61
C ARG A 72 13.00 0.74 3.14
N ALA A 73 12.06 1.11 4.01
CA ALA A 73 10.90 1.93 3.70
C ALA A 73 9.95 1.28 2.67
N SER A 74 8.69 1.69 2.72
CA SER A 74 7.67 1.28 1.76
C SER A 74 6.77 2.48 1.49
N MET A 75 6.59 2.81 0.21
CA MET A 75 5.83 3.97 -0.22
C MET A 75 4.61 3.52 -1.03
N ILE A 76 3.45 4.08 -0.72
CA ILE A 76 2.20 3.79 -1.41
C ILE A 76 1.71 5.08 -2.05
N LEU A 77 1.64 5.11 -3.37
CA LEU A 77 1.19 6.26 -4.15
C LEU A 77 -0.23 6.05 -4.64
N GLY A 78 -1.03 7.12 -4.64
CA GLY A 78 -2.36 7.09 -5.23
C GLY A 78 -3.23 8.27 -4.80
N THR A 79 -4.29 8.54 -5.55
CA THR A 79 -5.23 9.64 -5.29
C THR A 79 -6.12 9.39 -4.06
N PRO A 80 -6.67 10.44 -3.42
CA PRO A 80 -7.67 10.26 -2.36
C PRO A 80 -8.84 9.37 -2.85
N GLY A 81 -9.29 8.44 -2.00
CA GLY A 81 -10.37 7.50 -2.35
C GLY A 81 -9.94 6.25 -3.13
N SER A 82 -8.69 6.12 -3.54
CA SER A 82 -8.19 4.98 -4.33
C SER A 82 -8.07 3.63 -3.57
N GLY A 83 -8.60 3.53 -2.35
CA GLY A 83 -8.60 2.28 -1.57
C GLY A 83 -7.28 1.88 -0.90
N LYS A 84 -6.24 2.75 -0.88
CA LYS A 84 -4.92 2.46 -0.28
C LYS A 84 -5.00 1.88 1.14
N SER A 85 -5.86 2.45 1.98
CA SER A 85 -6.00 2.02 3.37
C SER A 85 -6.47 0.57 3.47
N TYR A 86 -7.51 0.23 2.71
CA TYR A 86 -8.08 -1.11 2.70
C TYR A 86 -7.13 -2.14 2.07
N ALA A 87 -6.57 -1.81 0.91
CA ALA A 87 -5.75 -2.75 0.14
C ALA A 87 -4.38 -3.01 0.79
N VAL A 88 -3.75 -1.97 1.35
CA VAL A 88 -2.35 -2.04 1.79
C VAL A 88 -2.18 -1.74 3.28
N VAL A 89 -2.61 -0.56 3.75
CA VAL A 89 -2.28 -0.10 5.13
C VAL A 89 -2.87 -1.04 6.19
N ASN A 90 -4.11 -1.48 6.02
CA ASN A 90 -4.76 -2.40 6.93
C ASN A 90 -4.01 -3.74 7.01
N ASN A 91 -3.53 -4.25 5.88
CA ASN A 91 -2.73 -5.48 5.84
C ASN A 91 -1.39 -5.30 6.56
N TYR A 92 -0.73 -4.16 6.34
CA TYR A 92 0.50 -3.78 7.06
C TYR A 92 0.29 -3.76 8.58
N ILE A 93 -0.73 -3.04 9.06
CA ILE A 93 -1.03 -2.95 10.50
C ILE A 93 -1.26 -4.34 11.08
N LYS A 94 -2.10 -5.15 10.42
CA LYS A 94 -2.48 -6.48 10.91
C LYS A 94 -1.28 -7.42 10.99
N GLN A 95 -0.55 -7.55 9.89
CA GLN A 95 0.60 -8.46 9.81
C GLN A 95 1.75 -8.01 10.71
N ALA A 96 2.01 -6.71 10.81
CA ALA A 96 3.03 -6.19 11.72
C ALA A 96 2.67 -6.52 13.19
N ILE A 97 1.41 -6.37 13.60
CA ILE A 97 0.95 -6.77 14.94
C ILE A 97 1.09 -8.29 15.14
N GLU A 98 0.71 -9.10 14.15
CA GLU A 98 0.84 -10.56 14.23
C GLU A 98 2.30 -11.02 14.39
N LYS A 99 3.23 -10.25 13.81
CA LYS A 99 4.68 -10.40 13.90
C LYS A 99 5.30 -9.67 15.09
N SER A 100 4.47 -9.21 16.04
CA SER A 100 4.89 -8.57 17.29
C SER A 100 5.65 -7.25 17.14
N TYR A 101 5.36 -6.47 16.10
CA TYR A 101 5.94 -5.14 15.94
C TYR A 101 5.29 -4.15 16.90
N ALA A 102 6.08 -3.18 17.37
CA ALA A 102 5.56 -1.93 17.89
C ALA A 102 5.24 -1.00 16.70
N LEU A 103 4.08 -0.35 16.75
CA LEU A 103 3.60 0.50 15.66
C LEU A 103 3.44 1.94 16.12
N TYR A 104 3.85 2.87 15.25
CA TYR A 104 3.50 4.28 15.33
C TYR A 104 2.58 4.59 14.14
N ILE A 105 1.32 4.91 14.42
CA ILE A 105 0.28 5.07 13.41
C ILE A 105 -0.20 6.51 13.42
N TYR A 106 -0.05 7.19 12.28
CA TYR A 106 -0.69 8.48 12.05
C TYR A 106 -2.06 8.27 11.41
N ASP A 107 -3.12 8.45 12.20
CA ASP A 107 -4.51 8.23 11.79
C ASP A 107 -5.20 9.55 11.50
N PHE A 108 -5.09 10.03 10.25
CA PHE A 108 -5.68 11.30 9.83
C PHE A 108 -7.22 11.32 9.93
N LYS A 109 -7.88 10.16 9.84
CA LYS A 109 -9.34 10.01 9.94
C LYS A 109 -9.72 9.29 11.23
N PHE A 110 -9.16 9.76 12.35
CA PHE A 110 -9.36 9.12 13.64
C PHE A 110 -10.85 8.86 13.92
N ASP A 111 -11.28 7.65 14.29
CA ASP A 111 -10.50 6.48 14.75
C ASP A 111 -10.40 5.29 13.76
N ASP A 112 -10.45 5.53 12.45
CA ASP A 112 -10.48 4.50 11.40
C ASP A 112 -9.37 3.44 11.55
N LEU A 113 -8.09 3.84 11.49
CA LEU A 113 -6.96 2.90 11.59
C LEU A 113 -6.72 2.45 13.03
N SER A 114 -7.01 3.34 13.98
CA SER A 114 -6.80 3.12 15.41
C SER A 114 -7.65 1.97 15.93
N VAL A 115 -8.92 1.88 15.51
CA VAL A 115 -9.82 0.77 15.88
C VAL A 115 -9.31 -0.56 15.33
N ILE A 116 -8.83 -0.58 14.09
CA ILE A 116 -8.25 -1.79 13.47
C ILE A 116 -7.03 -2.24 14.26
N ALA A 117 -6.10 -1.34 14.53
CA ALA A 117 -4.88 -1.62 15.26
C ALA A 117 -5.17 -2.12 16.69
N TYR A 118 -6.07 -1.45 17.41
CA TYR A 118 -6.42 -1.81 18.79
C TYR A 118 -7.07 -3.20 18.87
N ASN A 119 -8.05 -3.48 18.01
CA ASN A 119 -8.73 -4.78 17.98
C ASN A 119 -7.75 -5.90 17.60
N HIS A 120 -6.86 -5.66 16.64
CA HIS A 120 -5.85 -6.64 16.27
C HIS A 120 -4.83 -6.87 17.38
N LEU A 121 -4.40 -5.80 18.05
CA LEU A 121 -3.49 -5.88 19.18
C LEU A 121 -4.09 -6.72 20.30
N ILE A 122 -5.35 -6.50 20.68
CA ILE A 122 -6.04 -7.33 21.69
C ILE A 122 -5.97 -8.81 21.32
N LYS A 123 -6.28 -9.14 20.05
CA LYS A 123 -6.30 -10.52 19.57
C LYS A 123 -4.92 -11.20 19.61
N TYR A 124 -3.86 -10.48 19.26
CA TYR A 124 -2.51 -11.06 19.13
C TYR A 124 -1.54 -10.66 20.25
N ARG A 125 -2.02 -9.98 21.29
CA ARG A 125 -1.22 -9.49 22.42
C ARG A 125 -0.36 -10.58 23.08
N HIS A 126 -0.87 -11.80 23.12
CA HIS A 126 -0.21 -12.97 23.71
C HIS A 126 1.06 -13.40 22.95
N ARG A 127 1.25 -12.98 21.69
CA ARG A 127 2.44 -13.32 20.89
C ARG A 127 3.66 -12.46 21.24
N TYR A 128 3.43 -11.31 21.88
CA TYR A 128 4.50 -10.40 22.26
C TYR A 128 5.24 -10.93 23.50
N LYS A 129 6.57 -10.99 23.43
CA LYS A 129 7.41 -11.23 24.61
C LYS A 129 7.16 -10.18 25.70
N ILE A 130 7.03 -8.92 25.29
CA ILE A 130 6.63 -7.79 26.15
C ILE A 130 5.41 -7.12 25.49
N PRO A 131 4.20 -7.32 26.01
CA PRO A 131 2.99 -6.76 25.41
C PRO A 131 3.02 -5.23 25.36
N PRO A 132 2.88 -4.60 24.18
CA PRO A 132 2.90 -3.14 24.09
C PRO A 132 1.64 -2.55 24.73
N LYS A 133 1.79 -1.32 25.21
CA LYS A 133 0.66 -0.48 25.62
C LYS A 133 0.14 0.28 24.40
N PHE A 134 -1.16 0.54 24.38
CA PHE A 134 -1.80 1.31 23.32
C PHE A 134 -1.99 2.75 23.79
N TYR A 135 -1.27 3.68 23.19
CA TYR A 135 -1.37 5.11 23.47
C TYR A 135 -1.90 5.84 22.25
N VAL A 136 -2.69 6.89 22.49
CA VAL A 136 -3.31 7.74 21.47
C VAL A 136 -2.99 9.17 21.81
N ILE A 137 -2.45 9.94 20.88
CA ILE A 137 -2.34 11.40 20.98
C ILE A 137 -3.34 11.99 20.01
N ASN A 138 -4.35 12.69 20.54
CA ASN A 138 -5.45 13.24 19.75
C ASN A 138 -5.54 14.75 19.96
N PHE A 139 -5.24 15.51 18.91
CA PHE A 139 -5.24 16.97 18.94
C PHE A 139 -6.64 17.58 18.75
N ASP A 140 -7.57 16.85 18.10
CA ASP A 140 -8.94 17.32 17.87
C ASP A 140 -9.83 17.13 19.10
N ASN A 141 -9.66 16.00 19.80
CA ASN A 141 -10.40 15.67 21.01
C ASN A 141 -9.43 15.28 22.14
N PRO A 142 -9.01 16.25 22.97
CA PRO A 142 -8.10 16.01 24.08
C PRO A 142 -8.63 15.00 25.11
N ARG A 143 -9.94 14.77 25.21
CA ARG A 143 -10.51 13.76 26.13
C ARG A 143 -10.23 12.33 25.69
N LYS A 144 -10.02 12.11 24.38
CA LYS A 144 -9.61 10.80 23.82
C LYS A 144 -8.09 10.67 23.70
N SER A 145 -7.34 11.69 24.12
CA SER A 145 -5.89 11.70 24.10
C SER A 145 -5.32 11.22 25.44
N HIS A 146 -4.27 10.41 25.35
CA HIS A 146 -3.31 10.29 26.43
C HIS A 146 -2.53 11.59 26.55
N ARG A 147 -2.08 11.90 27.76
CA ARG A 147 -1.25 13.09 28.02
C ARG A 147 0.21 12.74 27.82
N CYS A 148 0.92 13.60 27.12
CA CYS A 148 2.38 13.55 27.01
C CYS A 148 2.93 14.97 27.14
N ASN A 149 4.11 15.11 27.73
CA ASN A 149 4.87 16.34 27.69
C ASN A 149 6.09 16.11 26.77
N PRO A 150 6.08 16.62 25.52
CA PRO A 150 7.24 16.49 24.63
C PRO A 150 8.47 17.27 25.14
N LEU A 151 8.27 18.17 26.12
CA LEU A 151 9.32 18.95 26.79
C LEU A 151 9.59 18.44 28.22
N ALA A 152 9.37 17.15 28.47
CA ALA A 152 9.65 16.57 29.78
C ALA A 152 11.16 16.66 30.07
N PRO A 153 11.59 17.30 31.18
CA PRO A 153 13.01 17.47 31.48
C PRO A 153 13.74 16.13 31.62
N GLU A 154 13.05 15.07 32.06
CA GLU A 154 13.66 13.73 32.18
C GLU A 154 14.05 13.12 30.83
N LEU A 155 13.54 13.66 29.72
CA LEU A 155 13.88 13.24 28.35
C LEU A 155 15.00 14.09 27.73
N MET A 156 15.43 15.17 28.38
CA MET A 156 16.50 16.04 27.91
C MET A 156 17.77 15.78 28.72
N THR A 157 18.55 14.81 28.25
CA THR A 157 19.75 14.35 28.95
C THR A 157 20.97 15.22 28.66
N ASP A 158 21.01 15.85 27.49
CA ASP A 158 22.04 16.80 27.10
C ASP A 158 21.47 18.07 26.45
N ILE A 159 22.35 19.01 26.11
CA ILE A 159 21.95 20.26 25.48
C ILE A 159 21.42 20.06 24.05
N SER A 160 21.87 19.02 23.35
CA SER A 160 21.42 18.69 22.00
C SER A 160 19.95 18.26 22.00
N ASP A 161 19.50 17.51 23.00
CA ASP A 161 18.07 17.17 23.18
C ASP A 161 17.20 18.42 23.29
N ALA A 162 17.68 19.44 24.01
CA ALA A 162 16.99 20.73 24.15
C ALA A 162 16.98 21.51 22.82
N TYR A 163 18.11 21.53 22.10
CA TYR A 163 18.19 22.14 20.77
C TYR A 163 17.24 21.47 19.77
N GLU A 164 17.27 20.14 19.63
CA GLU A 164 16.41 19.39 18.71
C GLU A 164 14.91 19.55 19.05
N SER A 165 14.57 19.50 20.34
CA SER A 165 13.19 19.72 20.79
C SER A 165 12.71 21.13 20.46
N SER A 166 13.53 22.16 20.73
CA SER A 166 13.21 23.54 20.42
C SER A 166 13.09 23.78 18.91
N TYR A 167 14.03 23.23 18.12
CA TYR A 167 14.02 23.32 16.67
C TYR A 167 12.78 22.69 16.06
N THR A 168 12.44 21.47 16.49
CA THR A 168 11.24 20.76 16.05
C THR A 168 9.98 21.58 16.34
N ILE A 169 9.85 22.14 17.54
CA ILE A 169 8.69 22.97 17.89
C ILE A 169 8.64 24.26 17.06
N MET A 170 9.77 24.95 16.93
CA MET A 170 9.82 26.22 16.18
C MET A 170 9.48 26.03 14.70
N LEU A 171 9.99 24.97 14.06
CA LEU A 171 9.64 24.62 12.68
C LEU A 171 8.15 24.32 12.51
N ASN A 172 7.53 23.63 13.47
CA ASN A 172 6.10 23.32 13.41
C ASN A 172 5.20 24.54 13.68
N LEU A 173 5.69 25.54 14.44
CA LEU A 173 4.96 26.79 14.70
C LEU A 173 5.07 27.79 13.55
N ASN A 174 6.18 27.80 12.81
CA ASN A 174 6.40 28.75 11.73
C ASN A 174 6.39 28.07 10.36
N LYS A 175 5.26 28.22 9.65
CA LYS A 175 5.05 27.67 8.30
C LYS A 175 6.04 28.18 7.23
N SER A 176 6.76 29.27 7.50
CA SER A 176 7.75 29.82 6.55
C SER A 176 9.14 29.18 6.66
N TRP A 177 9.36 28.33 7.66
CA TRP A 177 10.65 27.69 7.92
C TRP A 177 10.70 26.23 7.45
N VAL A 178 9.59 25.72 6.90
CA VAL A 178 9.44 24.38 6.32
C VAL A 178 9.44 24.49 4.81
#